data_AF-A0A954N2G7-F1
#
_entry.id   AF-A0A954N2G7-F1
#
_cell.length_a   1.000
_cell.length_b   1.000
_cell.length_c   1.000
_cell.angle_alpha   90.00
_cell.angle_beta   90.00
_cell.angle_gamma   90.00
#
_symmetry.space_group_name_H-M   'P 1'
#
loop_
_entity.id
_entity.type
_entity.pdbx_description
1 polymer ?
#
loop_
_entity_poly.entity_id
_entity_poly.type
_entity_poly.pdbx_seq_one_letter_code
_entity_poly.pdbx_strand_id
1 'polypeptide(L)'
;NLMVTLQRHFASGKNVVTEGRDQGTVVFPLAECKFYLIADPEERAKRRLSELQDHGSQITLEEILRQQQERDERDQRRSHAPLRCAPDAIPVNTTSMAPEEVLSLMQEIVESKR
;
A
#
# COMPACT_ATOMS: atom_id res chain seq x y z
N ASN A 1 3.26 -15.91 -15.08
CA ASN A 1 2.53 -14.87 -14.33
C ASN A 1 2.58 -13.56 -15.13
N LEU A 2 1.69 -13.40 -16.12
CA LEU A 2 1.77 -12.35 -17.15
C LEU A 2 1.86 -10.92 -16.57
N MET A 3 1.07 -10.62 -15.54
CA MET A 3 1.03 -9.30 -14.92
C MET A 3 2.36 -8.91 -14.25
N VAL A 4 3.08 -9.87 -13.65
CA VAL A 4 4.42 -9.63 -13.09
C VAL A 4 5.40 -9.25 -14.20
N THR A 5 5.35 -9.97 -15.33
CA THR A 5 6.21 -9.70 -16.48
C THR A 5 5.95 -8.30 -17.06
N LEU A 6 4.68 -7.90 -17.18
CA LEU A 6 4.32 -6.56 -17.69
C LEU A 6 4.80 -5.44 -16.77
N GLN A 7 4.62 -5.57 -15.45
CA GLN A 7 5.11 -4.59 -14.48
C GLN A 7 6.64 -4.43 -14.54
N ARG A 8 7.37 -5.56 -14.61
CA ARG A 8 8.84 -5.54 -14.73
C ARG A 8 9.31 -4.91 -16.04
N HIS A 9 8.64 -5.22 -17.14
CA HIS A 9 8.94 -4.61 -18.44
C HIS A 9 8.71 -3.09 -18.40
N PHE A 10 7.62 -2.64 -17.79
CA PHE A 10 7.32 -1.21 -17.64
C PHE A 10 8.40 -0.45 -16.84
N ALA A 11 8.92 -1.07 -15.79
CA ALA A 11 9.95 -0.51 -14.90
C ALA A 11 11.38 -0.58 -15.47
N SER A 12 11.61 -1.38 -16.51
CA SER A 12 12.96 -1.63 -17.05
C SER A 12 13.65 -0.33 -17.47
N GLY A 13 14.84 -0.07 -16.89
CA GLY A 13 15.66 1.09 -17.21
C GLY A 13 15.14 2.42 -16.65
N LYS A 14 14.22 2.40 -15.68
CA LYS A 14 13.61 3.59 -15.08
C LYS A 14 13.63 3.51 -13.56
N ASN A 15 13.70 4.67 -12.92
CA ASN A 15 13.36 4.80 -11.51
C ASN A 15 11.83 4.94 -11.41
N VAL A 16 11.17 3.98 -10.77
CA VAL A 16 9.72 3.96 -10.62
C VAL A 16 9.32 3.79 -9.17
N VAL A 17 8.21 4.43 -8.79
CA VAL A 17 7.50 4.15 -7.55
C VAL A 17 6.31 3.28 -7.92
N THR A 18 6.16 2.13 -7.26
CA THR A 18 5.06 1.19 -7.52
C THR A 18 4.35 0.86 -6.22
N GLU A 19 3.02 0.79 -6.27
CA GLU A 19 2.18 0.37 -5.15
C GLU A 19 1.46 -0.94 -5.49
N GLY A 20 1.23 -1.77 -4.48
CA GLY A 20 0.48 -3.02 -4.62
C GLY A 20 0.70 -3.95 -3.44
N ARG A 21 0.05 -5.11 -3.48
CA ARG A 21 0.05 -6.07 -2.36
C ARG A 21 1.32 -6.91 -2.27
N ASP A 22 1.95 -7.17 -3.42
CA ASP A 22 3.07 -8.11 -3.57
C ASP A 22 4.28 -7.49 -4.29
N GLN A 23 4.37 -6.15 -4.30
CA GLN A 23 5.44 -5.45 -4.99
C GLN A 23 6.82 -5.80 -4.41
N GLY A 24 7.01 -5.65 -3.10
CA GLY A 24 8.30 -5.91 -2.45
C GLY A 24 8.64 -7.40 -2.25
N THR A 25 7.67 -8.31 -2.43
CA THR A 25 7.82 -9.75 -2.16
C THR A 25 7.86 -10.60 -3.44
N VAL A 26 7.15 -10.21 -4.49
CA VAL A 26 7.01 -10.99 -5.73
C VAL A 26 7.42 -10.20 -6.95
N VAL A 27 6.88 -8.99 -7.15
CA VAL A 27 7.09 -8.25 -8.40
C VAL A 27 8.52 -7.70 -8.46
N PHE A 28 8.95 -6.96 -7.45
CA PHE A 28 10.26 -6.31 -7.33
C PHE A 28 10.96 -6.70 -6.01
N PRO A 29 11.32 -7.98 -5.82
CA PRO A 29 11.98 -8.45 -4.60
C PRO A 29 13.39 -7.85 -4.40
N LEU A 30 13.96 -7.20 -5.42
CA LEU A 30 15.25 -6.53 -5.36
C LEU A 30 15.12 -4.99 -5.41
N ALA A 31 13.92 -4.44 -5.15
CA ALA A 31 13.75 -2.99 -5.05
C ALA A 31 14.67 -2.40 -3.96
N GLU A 32 15.36 -1.30 -4.27
CA GLU A 32 16.32 -0.64 -3.36
C GLU A 32 15.67 -0.09 -2.09
N CYS A 33 14.41 0.35 -2.20
CA CYS A 33 13.62 0.84 -1.07
C CYS A 33 12.22 0.22 -1.10
N LYS A 34 11.79 -0.33 0.04
CA LYS A 34 10.49 -0.99 0.20
C LYS A 34 9.81 -0.46 1.45
N PHE A 35 8.57 -0.02 1.30
CA PHE A 35 7.73 0.44 2.41
C PHE A 35 6.54 -0.51 2.57
N TYR A 36 6.14 -0.74 3.81
CA TYR A 36 4.92 -1.46 4.15
C TYR A 36 4.03 -0.53 4.98
N LEU A 37 3.16 0.21 4.30
CA LEU A 37 2.27 1.17 4.95
C LEU A 37 1.13 0.42 5.66
N ILE A 38 0.94 0.72 6.94
CA ILE A 38 -0.17 0.22 7.76
C ILE A 38 -0.92 1.39 8.39
N ALA A 39 -2.17 1.14 8.75
CA ALA A 39 -2.99 2.03 9.57
C ALA A 39 -4.15 1.24 10.16
N ASP A 40 -4.71 1.76 11.23
CA ASP A 40 -5.86 1.19 11.92
C ASP A 40 -7.04 1.06 10.94
N PRO A 41 -7.80 -0.04 10.96
CA PRO A 41 -8.93 -0.22 10.05
C PRO A 41 -9.95 0.90 10.09
N GLU A 42 -10.26 1.40 11.30
CA GLU A 42 -11.21 2.51 11.48
C GLU A 42 -10.72 3.80 10.84
N GLU A 43 -9.42 4.09 10.97
CA GLU A 43 -8.83 5.29 10.38
C GLU A 43 -8.83 5.23 8.86
N ARG A 44 -8.50 4.07 8.28
CA ARG A 44 -8.59 3.89 6.83
C ARG A 44 -10.04 4.01 6.33
N ALA A 45 -11.00 3.50 7.10
CA ALA A 45 -12.42 3.63 6.76
C ALA A 45 -12.90 5.08 6.83
N LYS A 46 -12.47 5.87 7.83
CA LYS A 46 -12.76 7.31 7.95
C LYS A 46 -12.20 8.10 6.77
N ARG A 47 -10.94 7.88 6.40
CA ARG A 47 -10.31 8.51 5.21
C ARG A 47 -11.10 8.19 3.95
N ARG A 48 -11.45 6.92 3.76
CA ARG A 48 -12.22 6.48 2.60
C ARG A 48 -13.63 7.07 2.57
N LEU A 49 -14.27 7.22 3.72
CA LEU A 49 -15.58 7.88 3.82
C LEU A 49 -15.47 9.35 3.37
N SER A 50 -14.47 10.07 3.86
CA SER A 50 -14.22 11.47 3.45
C SER A 50 -14.05 11.57 1.93
N GLU A 51 -13.21 10.72 1.33
CA GLU A 51 -13.01 10.68 -0.13
C GLU A 51 -14.33 10.42 -0.88
N LEU A 52 -15.19 9.53 -0.39
CA LEU A 52 -16.44 9.16 -1.07
C LEU A 52 -17.56 10.19 -0.89
N GLN A 53 -17.59 10.90 0.24
CA GLN A 53 -18.53 11.98 0.49
C GLN A 53 -18.28 13.15 -0.46
N ASP A 54 -17.01 13.47 -0.75
CA ASP A 54 -16.63 14.48 -1.75
C ASP A 54 -17.16 14.14 -3.16
N HIS A 55 -17.52 12.87 -3.40
CA HIS A 55 -18.05 12.37 -4.67
C HIS A 55 -19.56 12.03 -4.62
N GLY A 56 -20.28 12.44 -3.57
CA GLY A 56 -21.73 12.29 -3.45
C GLY A 56 -22.23 10.86 -3.19
N SER A 57 -21.37 9.94 -2.74
CA SER A 57 -21.75 8.56 -2.45
C SER A 57 -22.47 8.43 -1.11
N GLN A 58 -23.58 7.69 -1.07
CA GLN A 58 -24.29 7.35 0.17
C GLN A 58 -23.85 5.97 0.68
N ILE A 59 -22.75 5.94 1.44
CA ILE A 59 -22.26 4.74 2.12
C ILE A 59 -21.92 5.10 3.57
N THR A 60 -22.19 4.17 4.49
CA THR A 60 -21.92 4.35 5.93
C THR A 60 -20.50 3.96 6.28
N LEU A 61 -19.95 4.51 7.38
CA LEU A 61 -18.63 4.15 7.89
C LEU A 61 -18.51 2.65 8.18
N GLU A 62 -19.55 2.05 8.76
CA GLU A 62 -19.61 0.64 9.14
C GLU A 62 -19.48 -0.27 7.91
N GLU A 63 -20.16 0.08 6.82
CA GLU A 63 -20.11 -0.66 5.56
C GLU A 63 -18.74 -0.55 4.89
N ILE A 64 -18.12 0.64 4.89
CA ILE A 64 -16.74 0.81 4.39
C ILE A 64 -15.78 -0.06 5.22
N LEU A 65 -15.87 0.00 6.54
CA LEU A 65 -15.01 -0.75 7.45
C LEU A 65 -15.14 -2.26 7.20
N ARG A 66 -16.37 -2.77 7.08
CA ARG A 66 -16.64 -4.18 6.78
C ARG A 66 -16.01 -4.61 5.45
N GLN A 67 -16.28 -3.87 4.37
CA GLN A 67 -15.74 -4.17 3.05
C GLN A 67 -14.21 -4.14 3.03
N GLN A 68 -13.61 -3.20 3.76
CA GLN A 68 -12.17 -3.07 3.87
C GLN A 68 -11.53 -4.24 4.62
N GLN A 69 -12.11 -4.64 5.75
CA GLN A 69 -11.63 -5.80 6.52
C GLN A 69 -11.73 -7.10 5.71
N GLU A 70 -12.86 -7.34 5.04
CA GLU A 70 -13.04 -8.51 4.16
C GLU A 70 -12.01 -8.54 3.04
N ARG A 71 -11.70 -7.38 2.46
CA ARG A 71 -10.65 -7.25 1.45
C ARG A 71 -9.27 -7.56 2.02
N ASP A 72 -8.95 -7.01 3.20
CA ASP A 72 -7.64 -7.23 3.82
C ASP A 72 -7.43 -8.70 4.17
N GLU A 73 -8.44 -9.36 4.75
CA GLU A 73 -8.38 -10.79 5.05
C GLU A 73 -8.16 -11.63 3.79
N ARG A 74 -8.91 -11.33 2.72
CA ARG A 74 -8.76 -12.02 1.44
C ARG A 74 -7.37 -11.80 0.84
N ASP A 75 -6.87 -10.56 0.88
CA ASP A 75 -5.55 -10.20 0.33
C ASP A 75 -4.41 -10.88 1.12
N GLN A 76 -4.56 -11.08 2.43
CA GLN A 76 -3.59 -11.79 3.27
C GLN A 76 -3.65 -13.32 3.12
N ARG A 77 -4.85 -13.89 2.95
CA ARG A 77 -5.07 -15.35 2.88
C ARG A 77 -4.92 -15.95 1.48
N ARG A 78 -4.85 -15.14 0.42
CA ARG A 78 -4.72 -15.65 -0.96
C ARG A 78 -3.49 -16.56 -1.10
N SER A 79 -3.66 -17.68 -1.82
CA SER A 79 -2.59 -18.67 -2.02
C SER A 79 -1.43 -18.14 -2.87
N HIS A 80 -1.75 -17.26 -3.83
CA HIS A 80 -0.77 -16.67 -4.74
C HIS A 80 -0.47 -15.23 -4.36
N ALA A 81 0.82 -14.96 -4.10
CA ALA A 81 1.36 -13.63 -3.81
C ALA A 81 0.64 -12.87 -2.67
N PRO A 82 0.39 -13.46 -1.49
CA PRO A 82 -0.37 -12.80 -0.42
C PRO A 82 0.20 -11.44 -0.02
N LEU A 83 -0.66 -10.53 0.45
CA LEU A 83 -0.26 -9.29 1.10
C LEU A 83 0.57 -9.64 2.35
N ARG A 84 1.87 -9.38 2.27
CA ARG A 84 2.83 -9.61 3.36
C ARG A 84 3.90 -8.55 3.34
N CYS A 85 4.36 -8.16 4.52
CA CYS A 85 5.55 -7.34 4.65
C CYS A 85 6.77 -8.13 4.13
N ALA A 86 7.56 -7.53 3.25
CA ALA A 86 8.83 -8.13 2.85
C ALA A 86 9.82 -8.07 4.04
N PRO A 87 10.72 -9.05 4.22
CA PRO A 87 11.65 -9.06 5.36
C PRO A 87 12.52 -7.81 5.49
N ASP A 88 12.80 -7.14 4.38
CA ASP A 88 13.61 -5.93 4.25
C ASP A 88 12.77 -4.66 4.01
N ALA A 89 11.44 -4.74 4.12
CA ALA A 89 10.58 -3.57 4.03
C ALA A 89 10.53 -2.79 5.35
N ILE A 90 10.40 -1.48 5.23
CA ILE A 90 10.25 -0.56 6.36
C ILE A 90 8.76 -0.42 6.66
N PRO A 91 8.26 -0.92 7.81
CA PRO A 91 6.88 -0.71 8.21
C PRO A 91 6.67 0.75 8.60
N VAL A 92 5.62 1.38 8.07
CA VAL A 92 5.26 2.77 8.41
C VAL A 92 3.81 2.79 8.86
N ASN A 93 3.59 3.12 10.13
CA ASN A 93 2.25 3.29 10.67
C ASN A 93 1.77 4.72 10.41
N THR A 94 0.75 4.84 9.57
CA THR A 94 0.19 6.12 9.12
C THR A 94 -1.10 6.50 9.85
N THR A 95 -1.52 5.78 10.90
CA THR A 95 -2.80 6.02 11.61
C THR A 95 -2.97 7.47 12.04
N SER A 96 -1.93 8.11 12.57
CA SER A 96 -2.01 9.49 13.08
C SER A 96 -1.14 10.47 12.30
N MET A 97 -0.84 10.14 11.04
CA MET A 97 0.01 10.98 10.17
C MET A 97 -0.83 11.66 9.09
N ALA A 98 -0.55 12.93 8.86
CA ALA A 98 -1.00 13.65 7.67
C ALA A 98 -0.24 13.16 6.42
N PRO A 99 -0.82 13.26 5.21
CA PRO A 99 -0.18 12.84 3.97
C PRO A 99 1.22 13.45 3.76
N GLU A 100 1.42 14.71 4.14
CA GLU A 100 2.69 15.44 4.02
C GLU A 100 3.77 14.89 4.95
N GLU A 101 3.39 14.42 6.15
CA GLU A 101 4.30 13.78 7.10
C GLU A 101 4.74 12.41 6.59
N VAL A 102 3.80 11.64 6.01
CA VAL A 102 4.12 10.34 5.39
C VAL A 102 5.06 10.54 4.21
N LEU A 103 4.79 11.54 3.37
CA LEU A 103 5.63 11.86 2.22
C LEU A 103 7.04 12.26 2.64
N SER A 104 7.17 13.18 3.60
CA SER A 104 8.46 13.67 4.10
C SER A 104 9.30 12.52 4.66
N LEU A 105 8.70 11.68 5.52
CA LEU A 105 9.36 10.49 6.07
C LEU A 105 9.86 9.54 4.99
N MET A 106 9.01 9.25 4.00
CA MET A 106 9.39 8.34 2.90
C MET A 106 10.51 8.93 2.03
N GLN A 107 10.49 10.25 1.78
CA GLN A 107 11.54 10.94 1.02
C GLN A 107 12.89 10.88 1.75
N GLU A 108 12.94 11.22 3.03
CA GLU A 108 14.16 11.14 3.85
C GLU A 108 14.79 9.75 3.82
N ILE A 109 13.96 8.70 3.93
CA ILE A 109 14.42 7.31 3.88
C ILE A 109 15.00 6.97 2.50
N VAL A 110 14.33 7.35 1.41
CA VAL A 110 14.82 7.11 0.05
C VAL A 110 16.13 7.84 -0.19
N GLU A 111 16.26 9.08 0.28
CA GLU A 111 17.49 9.87 0.15
C GLU A 111 18.64 9.27 0.94
N SER A 112 18.40 8.72 2.13
CA SER A 112 19.44 8.07 2.95
C SER A 112 20.01 6.77 2.33
N LYS A 113 19.34 6.22 1.31
CA LYS A 113 19.73 5.00 0.61
C LYS A 113 20.45 5.27 -0.72
N ARG A 114 20.49 6.51 -1.18
CA ARG A 114 21.23 6.95 -2.36
C ARG A 114 22.69 7.26 -2.02
#